data_AF-X1FHR3-F1
#
_entry.id   AF-X1FHR3-F1
#
_cell.length_a   1.000
_cell.length_b   1.000
_cell.length_c   1.000
_cell.angle_alpha   90.00
_cell.angle_beta   90.00
_cell.angle_gamma   90.00
#
_symmetry.space_group_name_H-M   'P 1'
#
loop_
_entity.id
_entity.type
_entity.pdbx_description
1 polymer ?
#
loop_
_entity_poly.entity_id
_entity_poly.type
_entity_poly.pdbx_seq_one_letter_code
_entity_poly.pdbx_strand_id
1 'polypeptide(L)'
;MSKPTKEDAALLLQLLSVFAANEKNSIATNWVFEKLHEKDYDEFKTKYPMGSEGYKNLARFASNGELIGTLVNQELLSEDLVFDLWGGMLWERVEPILLGMRKEANMPRMYENYEVCAKKYQTWAEKNPPKV
;
A
#
# COMPACT_ATOMS: atom_id res chain seq x y z
N MET A 1 -18.24 -10.18 0.70
CA MET A 1 -18.11 -9.08 -0.26
C MET A 1 -18.90 -9.41 -1.52
N SER A 2 -19.57 -8.44 -2.12
CA SER A 2 -20.18 -8.58 -3.44
C SER A 2 -19.12 -8.71 -4.53
N LYS A 3 -19.46 -9.33 -5.66
CA LYS A 3 -18.55 -9.40 -6.82
C LYS A 3 -18.14 -7.99 -7.28
N PRO A 4 -16.91 -7.79 -7.77
CA PRO A 4 -16.47 -6.52 -8.34
C PRO A 4 -17.44 -6.02 -9.43
N THR A 5 -17.73 -4.72 -9.44
CA THR A 5 -18.63 -4.10 -10.42
C THR A 5 -17.86 -3.27 -11.47
N LYS A 6 -18.59 -2.72 -12.45
CA LYS A 6 -18.00 -1.79 -13.43
C LYS A 6 -17.64 -0.46 -12.79
N GLU A 7 -18.38 -0.05 -11.75
CA GLU A 7 -18.13 1.16 -10.97
C GLU A 7 -16.83 1.02 -10.16
N ASP A 8 -16.59 -0.15 -9.55
CA ASP A 8 -15.30 -0.46 -8.90
C ASP A 8 -14.14 -0.30 -9.90
N ALA A 9 -14.27 -0.89 -11.09
CA ALA A 9 -13.26 -0.81 -12.13
C ALA A 9 -13.03 0.64 -12.61
N ALA A 10 -14.10 1.42 -12.79
CA ALA A 10 -14.00 2.81 -13.17
C ALA A 10 -13.29 3.66 -12.12
N LEU A 11 -13.62 3.47 -10.84
CA LEU A 11 -12.95 4.15 -9.72
C LEU A 11 -11.47 3.78 -9.65
N LEU A 12 -11.15 2.49 -9.81
CA LEU A 12 -9.77 2.01 -9.81
C LEU A 12 -8.94 2.63 -10.95
N LEU A 13 -9.49 2.67 -12.17
CA LEU A 13 -8.83 3.31 -13.32
C LEU A 13 -8.65 4.82 -13.12
N GLN A 14 -9.62 5.49 -12.49
CA GLN A 14 -9.50 6.90 -12.12
C GLN A 14 -8.38 7.12 -11.10
N LEU A 15 -8.30 6.29 -10.05
CA LEU A 15 -7.21 6.35 -9.06
C LEU A 15 -5.85 6.15 -9.70
N LEU A 16 -5.71 5.13 -10.55
CA LEU A 16 -4.48 4.87 -11.30
C LEU A 16 -4.08 6.07 -12.17
N SER A 17 -5.04 6.71 -12.83
CA SER A 17 -4.81 7.90 -13.65
C SER A 17 -4.34 9.09 -12.80
N VAL A 18 -4.97 9.32 -11.64
CA VAL A 18 -4.59 10.39 -10.69
C VAL A 18 -3.19 10.13 -10.14
N PHE A 19 -2.87 8.88 -9.80
CA PHE A 19 -1.54 8.53 -9.32
C PHE A 19 -0.49 8.73 -10.41
N ALA A 20 -0.75 8.27 -11.62
CA ALA A 20 0.17 8.40 -12.76
C ALA A 20 0.39 9.86 -13.21
N ALA A 21 -0.60 10.74 -13.03
CA ALA A 21 -0.49 12.15 -13.41
C ALA A 21 0.58 12.93 -12.62
N ASN A 22 1.02 12.41 -11.46
CA ASN A 22 2.10 12.99 -10.69
C ASN A 22 3.34 12.11 -10.77
N GLU A 23 4.35 12.54 -11.53
CA GLU A 23 5.60 11.80 -11.75
C GLU A 23 6.28 11.33 -10.46
N LYS A 24 6.14 12.07 -9.36
CA LYS A 24 6.70 11.67 -8.06
C LYS A 24 6.11 10.37 -7.53
N ASN A 25 4.87 10.01 -7.91
CA ASN A 25 4.29 8.71 -7.58
C ASN A 25 4.99 7.58 -8.32
N SER A 26 5.28 7.76 -9.62
CA SER A 26 6.00 6.77 -10.42
C SER A 26 7.42 6.59 -9.89
N ILE A 27 8.11 7.69 -9.55
CA ILE A 27 9.44 7.64 -8.91
C ILE A 27 9.39 6.89 -7.58
N ALA A 28 8.44 7.22 -6.70
CA ALA A 28 8.28 6.55 -5.42
C ALA A 28 7.99 5.05 -5.57
N THR A 29 7.11 4.71 -6.50
CA THR A 29 6.73 3.32 -6.81
C THR A 29 7.93 2.52 -7.31
N ASN A 30 8.67 3.06 -8.30
CA ASN A 30 9.88 2.42 -8.81
C ASN A 30 10.95 2.27 -7.73
N TRP A 31 11.12 3.28 -6.88
CA TRP A 31 12.05 3.23 -5.77
C TRP A 31 11.69 2.12 -4.77
N VAL A 32 10.41 1.95 -4.42
CA VAL A 32 9.96 0.85 -3.55
C VAL A 32 10.27 -0.51 -4.19
N PHE A 33 10.11 -0.64 -5.52
CA PHE A 33 10.41 -1.90 -6.20
C PHE A 33 11.89 -2.21 -6.31
N GLU A 34 12.68 -1.23 -6.72
CA GLU A 34 14.07 -1.41 -7.13
C GLU A 34 15.08 -1.21 -6.00
N LYS A 35 14.74 -0.41 -4.98
CA LYS A 35 15.72 0.08 -3.98
C LYS A 35 15.41 -0.29 -2.55
N LEU A 36 14.13 -0.45 -2.19
CA LEU A 36 13.74 -0.84 -0.84
C LEU A 36 13.99 -2.33 -0.63
N HIS A 37 15.02 -2.66 0.14
CA HIS A 37 15.38 -4.07 0.44
C HIS A 37 15.26 -4.41 1.93
N GLU A 38 15.13 -3.37 2.76
CA GLU A 38 15.02 -3.44 4.20
C GLU A 38 13.69 -4.09 4.57
N LYS A 39 13.71 -4.97 5.58
CA LYS A 39 12.55 -5.78 5.95
C LYS A 39 11.81 -5.25 7.17
N ASP A 40 12.47 -4.40 7.95
CA ASP A 40 11.91 -3.79 9.13
C ASP A 40 12.28 -2.31 9.23
N TYR A 41 11.64 -1.65 10.19
CA TYR A 41 11.79 -0.22 10.38
C TYR A 41 13.17 0.19 10.91
N ASP A 42 13.86 -0.66 11.68
CA ASP A 42 15.16 -0.29 12.26
C ASP A 42 16.26 -0.30 11.19
N GLU A 43 16.24 -1.28 10.28
CA GLU A 43 17.08 -1.28 9.08
C GLU A 43 16.75 -0.08 8.18
N PHE A 44 15.46 0.13 7.92
CA PHE A 44 14.98 1.21 7.08
C PHE A 44 15.40 2.59 7.59
N LYS A 45 15.14 2.91 8.86
CA LYS A 45 15.42 4.24 9.42
C LYS A 45 16.92 4.55 9.48
N THR A 46 17.74 3.51 9.64
CA THR A 46 19.20 3.65 9.66
C THR A 46 19.73 4.08 8.29
N LYS A 47 19.21 3.47 7.21
CA LYS A 47 19.64 3.77 5.84
C LYS A 47 18.92 4.99 5.23
N TYR A 48 17.65 5.15 5.57
CA TYR A 48 16.75 6.18 5.06
C TYR A 48 16.14 6.97 6.22
N PRO A 49 16.95 7.78 6.92
CA PRO A 49 16.45 8.59 8.02
C PRO A 49 15.38 9.58 7.55
N MET A 50 14.59 10.10 8.49
CA MET A 50 13.53 11.06 8.21
C MET A 50 14.06 12.25 7.38
N GLY A 51 13.35 12.58 6.30
CA GLY A 51 13.74 13.65 5.37
C GLY A 51 14.63 13.21 4.20
N SER A 52 15.22 12.00 4.26
CA SER A 52 15.90 11.38 3.12
C SER A 52 14.96 11.14 1.94
N GLU A 53 15.53 10.92 0.75
CA GLU A 53 14.76 10.60 -0.44
C GLU A 53 13.99 9.28 -0.28
N GLY A 54 14.63 8.25 0.27
CA GLY A 54 13.98 6.95 0.52
C GLY A 54 12.81 7.05 1.49
N TYR A 55 12.94 7.85 2.56
CA TYR A 55 11.83 8.13 3.46
C TYR A 55 10.66 8.80 2.75
N LYS A 56 10.92 9.82 1.93
CA LYS A 56 9.89 10.53 1.17
C LYS A 56 9.20 9.63 0.15
N ASN A 57 9.96 8.79 -0.54
CA ASN A 57 9.44 7.83 -1.52
C ASN A 57 8.54 6.79 -0.85
N LEU A 58 9.00 6.17 0.25
CA LEU A 58 8.17 5.22 0.99
C LEU A 58 6.89 5.87 1.53
N ALA A 59 7.00 7.03 2.18
CA ALA A 59 5.84 7.74 2.74
C ALA A 59 4.82 8.09 1.66
N ARG A 60 5.29 8.49 0.47
CA ARG A 60 4.43 8.79 -0.69
C ARG A 60 3.70 7.53 -1.18
N PHE A 61 4.43 6.43 -1.36
CA PHE A 61 3.85 5.14 -1.77
C PHE A 61 2.80 4.66 -0.76
N ALA A 62 3.14 4.66 0.52
CA ALA A 62 2.26 4.29 1.62
C ALA A 62 1.01 5.18 1.70
N SER A 63 1.13 6.48 1.41
CA SER A 63 -0.02 7.40 1.41
C SER A 63 -1.05 7.05 0.33
N ASN A 64 -0.58 6.61 -0.84
CA ASN A 64 -1.49 6.13 -1.89
C ASN A 64 -2.17 4.82 -1.49
N GLY A 65 -1.43 3.90 -0.86
CA GLY A 65 -1.99 2.67 -0.30
C GLY A 65 -3.01 2.92 0.82
N GLU A 66 -2.77 3.92 1.69
CA GLU A 66 -3.71 4.32 2.74
C GLU A 66 -5.02 4.85 2.17
N LEU A 67 -4.97 5.62 1.07
CA LEU A 67 -6.17 6.07 0.36
C LEU A 67 -6.95 4.88 -0.21
N ILE A 68 -6.27 3.95 -0.89
CA ILE A 68 -6.90 2.73 -1.41
C ILE A 68 -7.53 1.93 -0.27
N GLY A 69 -6.78 1.71 0.82
CA GLY A 69 -7.26 0.97 1.97
C GLY A 69 -8.46 1.64 2.65
N THR A 70 -8.51 2.97 2.68
CA THR A 70 -9.67 3.72 3.18
C THR A 70 -10.92 3.39 2.37
N LEU A 71 -10.83 3.40 1.04
CA LEU A 71 -11.97 3.09 0.17
C LEU A 71 -12.41 1.62 0.31
N VAL A 72 -11.45 0.69 0.40
CA VAL A 72 -11.73 -0.73 0.61
C VAL A 72 -12.41 -0.98 1.96
N ASN A 73 -11.90 -0.38 3.04
CA ASN A 73 -12.44 -0.57 4.39
C ASN A 73 -13.81 0.10 4.60
N GLN A 74 -14.18 1.05 3.74
CA GLN A 74 -15.50 1.67 3.69
C GLN A 74 -16.45 0.99 2.67
N GLU A 75 -16.04 -0.15 2.09
CA GLU A 75 -16.81 -0.89 1.07
C GLU A 75 -17.16 -0.07 -0.18
N LEU A 76 -16.36 0.97 -0.48
CA LEU A 76 -16.51 1.83 -1.67
C LEU A 76 -15.71 1.32 -2.87
N LEU A 77 -14.77 0.41 -2.64
CA LEU A 77 -13.95 -0.23 -3.67
C LEU A 77 -13.78 -1.70 -3.31
N SER A 78 -14.06 -2.60 -4.26
CA SER A 78 -13.91 -4.04 -4.07
C SER A 78 -12.49 -4.45 -3.63
N GLU A 79 -12.39 -5.12 -2.47
CA GLU A 79 -11.12 -5.67 -1.98
C GLU A 79 -10.58 -6.76 -2.92
N ASP A 80 -11.44 -7.59 -3.52
CA ASP A 80 -11.04 -8.62 -4.47
C ASP A 80 -10.31 -8.01 -5.67
N LEU A 81 -10.84 -6.91 -6.22
CA LEU A 81 -10.24 -6.24 -7.38
C LEU A 81 -8.88 -5.62 -7.03
N VAL A 82 -8.79 -5.01 -5.84
CA VAL A 82 -7.56 -4.36 -5.35
C VAL A 82 -6.48 -5.39 -5.02
N PHE A 83 -6.84 -6.48 -4.35
CA PHE A 83 -5.93 -7.53 -3.93
C PHE A 83 -5.42 -8.36 -5.11
N ASP A 84 -6.26 -8.63 -6.11
CA ASP A 84 -5.86 -9.34 -7.32
C ASP A 84 -4.93 -8.50 -8.22
N LEU A 85 -5.07 -7.17 -8.21
CA LEU A 85 -4.21 -6.28 -9.00
C LEU A 85 -2.81 -6.11 -8.39
N TRP A 86 -2.74 -5.81 -7.09
CA TRP A 86 -1.47 -5.45 -6.45
C TRP A 86 -0.85 -6.55 -5.59
N GLY A 87 -1.63 -7.47 -5.03
CA GLY A 87 -1.12 -8.56 -4.22
C GLY A 87 -0.23 -8.14 -3.03
N GLY A 88 0.61 -9.05 -2.57
CA GLY A 88 1.50 -8.86 -1.41
C GLY A 88 2.60 -7.83 -1.64
N MET A 89 2.80 -7.45 -2.90
CA MET A 89 3.71 -6.37 -3.30
C MET A 89 3.34 -5.05 -2.63
N LEU A 90 2.05 -4.69 -2.64
CA LEU A 90 1.55 -3.53 -1.91
C LEU A 90 1.42 -3.93 -0.43
N TRP A 91 0.65 -4.97 -0.14
CA TRP A 91 0.10 -5.14 1.21
C TRP A 91 1.07 -5.73 2.24
N GLU A 92 2.00 -6.61 1.85
CA GLU A 92 2.89 -7.31 2.81
C GLU A 92 4.28 -6.67 2.90
N ARG A 93 4.88 -6.30 1.75
CA ARG A 93 6.29 -5.92 1.68
C ARG A 93 6.67 -4.75 2.59
N VAL A 94 5.79 -3.75 2.71
CA VAL A 94 6.10 -2.51 3.44
C VAL A 94 5.45 -2.43 4.81
N GLU A 95 4.52 -3.33 5.15
CA GLU A 95 3.77 -3.31 6.41
C GLU A 95 4.69 -3.19 7.65
N PRO A 96 5.75 -4.02 7.81
CA PRO A 96 6.60 -3.94 9.01
C PRO A 96 7.28 -2.58 9.20
N ILE A 97 7.63 -1.92 8.09
CA ILE A 97 8.26 -0.60 8.10
C ILE A 97 7.23 0.46 8.51
N LEU A 98 6.03 0.42 7.93
CA LEU A 98 4.96 1.39 8.24
C LEU A 98 4.50 1.29 9.70
N LEU A 99 4.44 0.08 10.27
CA LEU A 99 4.14 -0.13 11.69
C LEU A 99 5.19 0.51 12.60
N GLY A 100 6.47 0.41 12.23
CA GLY A 100 7.54 1.06 12.96
C GLY A 100 7.50 2.58 12.85
N MET A 101 7.27 3.12 11.65
CA MET A 101 7.05 4.56 11.42
C MET A 101 5.92 5.10 12.29
N ARG A 102 4.79 4.39 12.34
CA ARG A 102 3.65 4.74 13.18
C ARG A 102 4.02 4.81 14.66
N LYS A 103 4.74 3.80 15.15
CA LYS A 103 5.18 3.69 16.54
C LYS A 103 6.13 4.84 16.92
N GLU A 104 7.10 5.15 16.06
CA GLU A 104 8.04 6.25 16.29
C GLU A 104 7.36 7.63 16.26
N ALA A 105 6.42 7.84 15.32
CA ALA A 105 5.66 9.08 15.23
C ALA A 105 4.65 9.28 16.38
N ASN A 106 4.39 8.24 17.19
CA ASN A 106 3.35 8.23 18.23
C ASN A 106 1.97 8.66 17.67
N MET A 107 1.63 8.18 16.47
CA MET A 107 0.38 8.52 15.78
C MET A 107 -0.46 7.26 15.55
N PRO A 108 -1.34 6.86 16.48
CA PRO A 108 -2.02 5.55 16.44
C PRO A 108 -2.80 5.24 15.16
N ARG A 109 -3.29 6.27 14.47
CA ARG A 109 -4.10 6.14 13.24
C ARG A 109 -3.30 6.23 11.94
N MET A 110 -2.00 6.50 12.01
CA MET A 110 -1.16 6.62 10.82
C MET A 110 -1.08 5.26 10.12
N TYR A 111 -1.47 5.19 8.85
CA TYR A 111 -1.49 3.97 8.04
C TYR A 111 -2.38 2.84 8.59
N GLU A 112 -3.41 3.17 9.39
CA GLU A 112 -4.29 2.15 9.98
C GLU A 112 -5.10 1.39 8.92
N ASN A 113 -5.54 2.07 7.85
CA ASN A 113 -6.30 1.40 6.79
C ASN A 113 -5.41 0.48 5.96
N TYR A 114 -4.16 0.89 5.74
CA TYR A 114 -3.14 0.07 5.14
C TYR A 114 -2.95 -1.25 5.91
N GLU A 115 -2.75 -1.16 7.22
CA GLU A 115 -2.56 -2.34 8.09
C GLU A 115 -3.77 -3.27 8.06
N VAL A 116 -4.99 -2.72 8.06
CA VAL A 116 -6.21 -3.53 7.92
C VAL A 116 -6.22 -4.27 6.58
N CYS A 117 -5.87 -3.59 5.49
CA CYS A 117 -5.77 -4.22 4.18
C CYS A 117 -4.64 -5.26 4.09
N ALA A 118 -3.50 -5.04 4.74
CA ALA A 118 -2.42 -6.01 4.86
C ALA A 118 -2.89 -7.33 5.49
N LYS A 119 -3.61 -7.23 6.62
CA LYS A 119 -4.19 -8.40 7.29
C LYS A 119 -5.27 -9.09 6.46
N LYS A 120 -6.16 -8.30 5.84
CA LYS A 120 -7.21 -8.84 4.95
C LYS A 120 -6.60 -9.56 3.74
N TYR A 121 -5.53 -9.00 3.17
CA TYR A 121 -4.84 -9.57 2.02
C TYR A 121 -4.30 -10.98 2.31
N GLN A 122 -3.70 -11.21 3.47
CA GLN A 122 -3.21 -12.54 3.86
C GLN A 122 -4.34 -13.59 3.82
N THR A 123 -5.48 -13.28 4.43
CA THR A 123 -6.67 -14.16 4.41
C THR A 123 -7.25 -14.32 3.00
N TRP A 124 -7.20 -13.26 2.18
CA TRP A 124 -7.67 -13.29 0.81
C TRP A 124 -6.78 -14.17 -0.07
N ALA A 125 -5.46 -14.07 0.05
CA ALA A 125 -4.48 -14.81 -0.73
C ALA A 125 -4.57 -16.32 -0.47
N GLU A 126 -4.82 -16.74 0.77
CA GLU A 126 -5.08 -18.15 1.13
C GLU A 126 -6.31 -18.73 0.41
N LYS A 127 -7.35 -17.91 0.20
CA LYS A 127 -8.60 -18.31 -0.45
C LYS A 127 -8.55 -18.19 -1.98
N ASN A 128 -7.60 -17.41 -2.49
CA ASN A 128 -7.44 -17.10 -3.91
C ASN A 128 -6.00 -17.46 -4.34
N PRO A 129 -5.69 -18.76 -4.48
CA PRO A 129 -4.36 -19.19 -4.90
C PRO A 129 -4.04 -18.69 -6.33
N PRO A 130 -2.75 -18.70 -6.72
CA PRO A 130 -2.34 -18.33 -8.08
C PRO A 130 -3.19 -19.02 -9.15
N LYS A 131 -3.56 -18.24 -10.18
CA LYS A 131 -4.43 -18.72 -11.27
C LYS A 131 -3.70 -19.66 -12.24
N VAL A 132 -2.37 -19.72 -12.16
CA VAL A 132 -1.46 -20.54 -12.99
C VAL A 132 -0.38 -21.17 -12.14
#